data_AF-A0A1E9VQZ6-F1
#
_entry.id   AF-A0A1E9VQZ6-F1
#
_cell.length_a   1.000
_cell.length_b   1.000
_cell.length_c   1.000
_cell.angle_alpha   90.00
_cell.angle_beta   90.00
_cell.angle_gamma   90.00
#
_symmetry.space_group_name_H-M   'P 1'
#
loop_
_entity.id
_entity.type
_entity.pdbx_description
1 polymer ?
#
loop_
_entity_poly.entity_id
_entity_poly.type
_entity_poly.pdbx_seq_one_letter_code
_entity_poly.pdbx_strand_id
1 'polypeptide(L)'
;MHIPYNEEKLKYRPIFTEDELLYLEALNKYSGVEHMLAPRNIETFSIEFAYTSAALEGNTYTYIETEILLKTGRTAASEKKLNDALMIKNMHASLGYLMQEIKLGSEETPIHLLTW
;
A
#
# COMPACT_ATOMS: atom_id res chain seq x y z
N MET A 1 18.18 0.05 -24.82
CA MET A 1 18.50 1.19 -23.94
C MET A 1 19.22 0.63 -22.73
N HIS A 2 20.53 0.87 -22.58
CA HIS A 2 21.30 0.39 -21.42
C HIS A 2 21.32 1.50 -20.38
N ILE A 3 20.68 1.27 -19.23
CA ILE A 3 20.75 2.19 -18.09
C ILE A 3 21.94 1.72 -17.25
N PRO A 4 23.04 2.50 -17.20
CA PRO A 4 24.21 2.10 -16.41
C PRO A 4 23.86 2.10 -14.92
N TYR A 5 24.44 1.15 -14.19
CA TYR A 5 24.34 1.08 -12.74
C TYR A 5 24.86 2.37 -12.09
N ASN A 6 24.14 2.88 -11.09
CA ASN A 6 24.51 4.06 -10.33
C ASN A 6 24.25 3.84 -8.84
N GLU A 7 25.32 3.61 -8.09
CA GLU A 7 25.30 3.37 -6.63
C GLU A 7 24.75 4.55 -5.83
N GLU A 8 24.90 5.79 -6.32
CA GLU A 8 24.40 6.99 -5.63
C GLU A 8 22.87 7.02 -5.54
N LYS A 9 22.18 6.30 -6.43
CA LYS A 9 20.71 6.16 -6.38
C LYS A 9 20.24 5.19 -5.31
N LEU A 10 21.13 4.37 -4.74
CA LEU A 10 20.81 3.46 -3.64
C LEU A 10 21.00 4.13 -2.28
N LYS A 11 21.75 5.24 -2.21
CA LYS A 11 21.94 5.98 -0.97
C LYS A 11 20.64 6.64 -0.55
N TYR A 12 20.27 6.44 0.71
CA TYR A 12 19.12 7.11 1.31
C TYR A 12 19.29 8.63 1.19
N ARG A 13 18.24 9.28 0.70
CA ARG A 13 18.11 10.73 0.68
C ARG A 13 16.73 11.07 1.22
N PRO A 14 16.63 11.93 2.24
CA PRO A 14 15.33 12.42 2.70
C PRO A 14 14.56 12.98 1.50
N ILE A 15 13.29 12.58 1.37
CA ILE A 15 12.40 13.09 0.32
C ILE A 15 12.03 14.56 0.61
N PHE A 16 12.05 14.95 1.88
CA PHE A 16 11.73 16.29 2.37
C PHE A 16 12.89 16.85 3.19
N THR A 17 13.07 18.17 3.10
CA THR A 17 13.92 18.96 4.01
C THR A 17 13.25 19.13 5.38
N GLU A 18 14.00 19.57 6.38
CA GLU A 18 13.46 19.84 7.73
C GLU A 18 12.34 20.90 7.71
N ASP A 19 12.52 21.98 6.95
CA ASP A 19 11.51 23.03 6.82
C ASP A 19 10.23 22.53 6.13
N GLU A 20 10.36 21.66 5.12
CA GLU A 20 9.22 21.03 4.45
C GLU A 20 8.49 20.07 5.40
N LEU A 21 9.21 19.31 6.24
CA LEU A 21 8.59 18.45 7.26
C LEU A 21 7.79 19.28 8.27
N LEU A 22 8.37 20.37 8.79
CA LEU A 22 7.68 21.27 9.71
C LEU A 22 6.41 21.87 9.08
N TYR A 23 6.48 22.24 7.80
CA TYR A 23 5.32 22.73 7.06
C TYR A 23 4.24 21.66 6.90
N LEU A 24 4.62 20.42 6.56
CA LEU A 24 3.68 19.29 6.45
C LEU A 24 3.02 18.95 7.79
N GLU A 25 3.77 18.97 8.89
CA GLU A 25 3.22 18.77 10.23
C GLU A 25 2.22 19.87 10.62
N ALA A 26 2.53 21.12 10.29
CA ALA A 26 1.62 22.23 10.51
C ALA A 26 0.33 22.06 9.70
N LEU A 27 0.40 21.64 8.44
CA LEU A 27 -0.77 21.33 7.62
C LEU A 27 -1.58 20.16 8.18
N ASN A 28 -0.90 19.11 8.65
CA ASN A 28 -1.53 17.91 9.18
C ASN A 28 -2.55 18.27 10.27
N LYS A 29 -2.16 19.20 11.16
CA LYS A 29 -3.00 19.72 12.26
C LYS A 29 -4.35 20.32 11.82
N TYR A 30 -4.45 20.84 10.60
CA TYR A 30 -5.67 21.47 10.07
C TYR A 30 -6.39 20.65 9.01
N SER A 31 -5.73 19.64 8.46
CA SER A 31 -6.22 18.87 7.32
C SER A 31 -7.20 17.76 7.66
N GLY A 32 -7.28 17.34 8.93
CA GLY A 32 -8.15 16.22 9.35
C GLY A 32 -7.70 14.87 8.76
N VAL A 33 -6.40 14.68 8.52
CA VAL A 33 -5.81 13.45 7.94
C VAL A 33 -6.16 12.20 8.74
N GLU A 34 -6.45 12.32 10.04
CA GLU A 34 -6.97 11.22 10.84
C GLU A 34 -8.24 10.59 10.23
N HIS A 35 -9.06 11.37 9.52
CA HIS A 35 -10.23 10.86 8.80
C HIS A 35 -9.84 10.01 7.59
N MET A 36 -8.67 10.24 6.98
CA MET A 36 -8.14 9.36 5.91
C MET A 36 -7.82 7.97 6.46
N LEU A 37 -7.49 7.86 7.74
CA LEU A 37 -7.19 6.60 8.42
C LEU A 37 -8.42 5.90 9.00
N ALA A 38 -9.63 6.41 8.75
CA ALA A 38 -10.86 5.76 9.19
C ALA A 38 -10.94 4.32 8.63
N PRO A 39 -11.46 3.33 9.40
CA PRO A 39 -11.46 1.93 8.98
C PRO A 39 -12.04 1.68 7.58
N ARG A 40 -13.12 2.39 7.23
CA ARG A 40 -13.73 2.33 5.90
C ARG A 40 -12.78 2.79 4.79
N ASN A 41 -12.02 3.86 5.02
CA ASN A 41 -11.10 4.41 4.03
C ASN A 41 -9.88 3.50 3.87
N ILE A 42 -9.40 2.90 4.96
CA ILE A 42 -8.35 1.87 4.93
C ILE A 42 -8.81 0.63 4.16
N GLU A 43 -10.05 0.18 4.35
CA GLU A 43 -10.62 -0.95 3.60
C GLU A 43 -10.75 -0.62 2.10
N THR A 44 -11.27 0.56 1.73
CA THR A 44 -11.33 0.98 0.33
C THR A 44 -9.93 1.04 -0.28
N PHE A 45 -8.98 1.65 0.43
CA PHE A 45 -7.59 1.74 -0.01
C PHE A 45 -6.95 0.37 -0.19
N SER A 46 -7.21 -0.59 0.71
CA SER A 46 -6.62 -1.93 0.60
C SER A 46 -7.14 -2.70 -0.62
N ILE A 47 -8.41 -2.51 -0.98
CA ILE A 47 -9.01 -3.06 -2.20
C ILE A 47 -8.40 -2.41 -3.44
N GLU A 48 -8.30 -1.07 -3.47
CA GLU A 48 -7.69 -0.32 -4.58
C GLU A 48 -6.22 -0.69 -4.79
N PHE A 49 -5.46 -0.83 -3.70
CA PHE A 49 -4.07 -1.25 -3.72
C PHE A 49 -3.93 -2.65 -4.35
N ALA A 50 -4.73 -3.61 -3.89
CA ALA A 50 -4.68 -4.99 -4.39
C ALA A 50 -5.07 -5.06 -5.88
N TYR A 51 -6.12 -4.34 -6.28
CA TYR A 51 -6.56 -4.25 -7.67
C TYR A 51 -5.48 -3.63 -8.57
N THR A 52 -4.97 -2.45 -8.20
CA THR A 52 -4.03 -1.70 -9.04
C THR A 52 -2.70 -2.45 -9.19
N SER A 53 -2.19 -3.02 -8.09
CA SER A 53 -0.96 -3.83 -8.12
C SER A 53 -1.12 -5.07 -8.99
N ALA A 54 -2.24 -5.79 -8.84
CA ALA A 54 -2.53 -6.95 -9.66
C ALA A 54 -2.69 -6.59 -11.16
N ALA A 55 -3.35 -5.47 -11.46
CA ALA A 55 -3.54 -5.01 -12.83
C ALA A 55 -2.22 -4.66 -13.53
N LEU A 56 -1.23 -4.10 -12.80
CA LEU A 56 0.11 -3.84 -13.32
C LEU A 56 0.85 -5.12 -13.73
N GLU A 57 0.57 -6.23 -13.04
CA GLU A 57 1.11 -7.57 -13.36
C GLU A 57 0.26 -8.31 -14.42
N GLY A 58 -0.76 -7.66 -14.98
CA GLY A 58 -1.61 -8.21 -16.05
C GLY A 58 -2.80 -9.04 -15.57
N ASN A 59 -3.22 -8.88 -14.31
CA ASN A 59 -4.44 -9.51 -13.80
C ASN A 59 -5.68 -9.06 -14.58
N THR A 60 -6.62 -9.98 -14.78
CA THR A 60 -7.82 -9.74 -15.60
C THR A 60 -9.06 -9.33 -14.82
N TYR A 61 -9.02 -9.29 -13.49
CA TYR A 61 -10.14 -8.81 -12.68
C TYR A 61 -10.36 -7.32 -12.88
N THR A 62 -11.61 -6.91 -13.02
CA THR A 62 -11.99 -5.50 -12.90
C THR A 62 -12.04 -5.09 -11.42
N TYR A 63 -12.13 -3.78 -11.17
CA TYR A 63 -12.27 -3.25 -9.81
C TYR A 63 -13.49 -3.82 -9.08
N ILE A 64 -14.67 -3.86 -9.72
CA ILE A 64 -15.91 -4.41 -9.13
C ILE A 64 -15.74 -5.89 -8.79
N GLU A 65 -15.12 -6.67 -9.68
CA GLU A 65 -14.87 -8.10 -9.44
C GLU A 65 -13.90 -8.32 -8.27
N THR A 66 -12.89 -7.46 -8.15
CA THR A 66 -11.94 -7.46 -7.04
C THR A 66 -12.63 -7.14 -5.71
N GLU A 67 -13.48 -6.12 -5.69
CA GLU A 67 -14.26 -5.76 -4.51
C GLU A 67 -15.18 -6.91 -4.07
N ILE A 68 -15.91 -7.54 -5.01
CA ILE A 68 -16.75 -8.72 -4.72
C ILE A 68 -15.89 -9.86 -4.15
N LEU A 69 -14.75 -10.14 -4.76
CA LEU A 69 -13.84 -11.20 -4.31
C LEU A 69 -13.35 -10.96 -2.88
N LEU A 70 -12.89 -9.75 -2.58
CA LEU A 70 -12.32 -9.43 -1.27
C LEU A 70 -13.38 -9.33 -0.17
N LYS A 71 -14.56 -8.74 -0.47
CA LYS A 71 -15.63 -8.57 0.53
C LYS A 71 -16.47 -9.82 0.76
N THR A 72 -16.66 -10.65 -0.27
CA THR A 72 -17.58 -11.80 -0.20
C THR A 72 -16.91 -13.16 -0.36
N GLY A 73 -15.64 -13.19 -0.78
CA GLY A 73 -14.91 -14.43 -1.09
C GLY A 73 -15.34 -15.10 -2.39
N ARG A 74 -16.26 -14.50 -3.17
CA ARG A 74 -16.82 -15.08 -4.40
C ARG A 74 -16.09 -14.58 -5.63
N THR A 75 -15.85 -15.46 -6.60
CA THR A 75 -15.35 -15.06 -7.91
C THR A 75 -16.50 -14.53 -8.77
N ALA A 76 -16.24 -13.49 -9.57
CA ALA A 76 -17.28 -12.79 -10.31
C ALA A 76 -17.74 -13.49 -11.61
N ALA A 77 -17.02 -14.51 -12.07
CA ALA A 77 -17.40 -15.35 -13.20
C ALA A 77 -16.65 -16.69 -13.16
N SER A 78 -17.17 -17.72 -13.82
CA SER A 78 -16.56 -19.04 -13.93
C SER A 78 -15.30 -19.09 -14.81
N GLU A 79 -15.01 -18.02 -15.56
CA GLU A 79 -13.90 -17.99 -16.53
C GLU A 79 -12.62 -17.35 -15.99
N LYS A 80 -12.66 -16.74 -14.80
CA LYS A 80 -11.48 -16.12 -14.20
C LYS A 80 -10.51 -17.17 -13.70
N LYS A 81 -9.21 -16.94 -13.94
CA LYS A 81 -8.16 -17.84 -13.50
C LYS A 81 -8.05 -17.83 -11.98
N LEU A 82 -7.88 -19.01 -11.38
CA LEU A 82 -7.64 -19.14 -9.94
C LEU A 82 -6.40 -18.33 -9.50
N ASN A 83 -5.33 -18.34 -10.31
CA ASN A 83 -4.11 -17.59 -10.00
C ASN A 83 -4.35 -16.08 -9.91
N ASP A 84 -5.20 -15.52 -10.78
CA ASP A 84 -5.56 -14.10 -10.74
C ASP A 84 -6.27 -13.76 -9.42
N ALA A 85 -7.21 -14.61 -9.00
CA ALA A 85 -7.91 -14.44 -7.72
C ALA A 85 -6.97 -14.56 -6.52
N LEU A 86 -6.05 -15.52 -6.54
CA LEU A 86 -5.06 -15.71 -5.49
C LEU A 86 -4.09 -14.53 -5.39
N MET A 87 -3.65 -13.98 -6.51
CA MET A 87 -2.75 -12.83 -6.54
C MET A 87 -3.38 -11.61 -5.85
N ILE A 88 -4.65 -11.31 -6.16
CA ILE A 88 -5.40 -10.23 -5.50
C ILE A 88 -5.51 -10.46 -4.00
N LYS A 89 -5.87 -11.68 -3.58
CA LYS A 89 -5.96 -12.02 -2.15
C LYS A 89 -4.61 -11.90 -1.45
N ASN A 90 -3.53 -12.32 -2.11
CA ASN A 90 -2.19 -12.24 -1.57
C ASN A 90 -1.74 -10.78 -1.42
N MET A 91 -1.94 -9.92 -2.43
CA MET A 91 -1.63 -8.49 -2.34
C MET A 91 -2.39 -7.80 -1.21
N HIS A 92 -3.69 -8.09 -1.09
CA HIS A 92 -4.52 -7.57 0.00
C HIS A 92 -4.02 -8.04 1.38
N ALA A 93 -3.70 -9.33 1.52
CA ALA A 93 -3.17 -9.89 2.76
C ALA A 93 -1.79 -9.33 3.13
N SER A 94 -0.91 -9.15 2.15
CA SER A 94 0.42 -8.56 2.35
C SER A 94 0.34 -7.13 2.85
N LEU A 95 -0.57 -6.31 2.31
CA LEU A 95 -0.81 -4.97 2.84
C LEU A 95 -1.34 -5.02 4.27
N GLY A 96 -2.29 -5.92 4.56
CA GLY A 96 -2.81 -6.13 5.91
C GLY A 96 -1.70 -6.49 6.92
N TYR A 97 -0.78 -7.36 6.52
CA TYR A 97 0.40 -7.72 7.31
C TYR A 97 1.30 -6.50 7.58
N LEU A 98 1.66 -5.73 6.56
CA LEU A 98 2.49 -4.52 6.72
C LEU A 98 1.85 -3.50 7.66
N MET A 99 0.53 -3.30 7.55
CA MET A 99 -0.21 -2.38 8.43
C MET A 99 -0.23 -2.86 9.88
N GLN A 100 -0.21 -4.18 10.11
CA GLN A 100 -0.09 -4.75 11.46
C GLN A 100 1.31 -4.55 12.03
N GLU A 101 2.36 -4.81 11.24
CA GLU A 101 3.75 -4.60 11.66
C GLU A 101 4.02 -3.13 12.02
N ILE A 102 3.51 -2.17 11.25
CA ILE A 102 3.63 -0.73 11.56
C ILE A 102 2.95 -0.39 12.90
N LYS A 103 1.77 -0.97 13.18
CA LYS A 103 1.08 -0.75 14.46
C LYS A 103 1.84 -1.36 15.63
N LEU A 104 2.39 -2.56 15.47
CA LEU A 104 3.19 -3.23 16.51
C LEU A 104 4.52 -2.50 16.77
N GLY A 105 5.19 -2.01 15.71
CA GLY A 105 6.41 -1.20 15.83
C GLY A 105 6.17 0.21 16.39
N SER A 106 4.92 0.69 16.43
CA SER A 106 4.57 1.99 17.00
C SER A 106 4.51 2.01 18.53
N GLU A 107 4.58 0.86 19.21
CA GLU A 107 4.79 0.81 20.67
C GLU A 107 6.27 0.84 21.07
N GLU A 108 7.21 0.40 20.21
CA GLU A 108 8.65 0.58 20.42
C GLU A 108 9.43 0.56 19.09
N THR A 109 9.67 1.72 18.44
CA THR A 109 10.99 2.15 17.92
C THR A 109 10.90 3.43 17.08
N PRO A 110 11.78 4.43 17.29
CA PRO A 110 11.99 5.52 16.34
C PRO A 110 12.54 4.95 15.02
N ILE A 111 12.01 5.42 13.90
CA ILE A 111 12.37 5.04 12.51
C ILE A 111 13.88 5.27 12.20
N HIS A 112 14.66 5.86 13.11
CA HIS A 112 16.07 6.16 12.95
C HIS A 112 17.06 4.99 13.11
N LEU A 113 16.64 3.74 13.36
CA LEU A 113 17.57 2.63 13.62
C LEU A 113 17.59 1.47 12.60
N LEU A 114 16.95 1.60 11.44
CA LEU A 114 17.23 0.70 10.32
C LEU A 114 18.38 1.25 9.46
N THR A 115 19.56 1.34 10.06
CA THR A 115 20.83 1.38 9.33
C THR A 115 21.28 -0.05 9.07
N TRP A 116 21.38 -0.44 7.80
CA TRP A 116 22.14 -1.62 7.37
C TRP A 116 23.63 -1.39 7.53
#